data_AF-A6GI69-F1
#
_entry.id   AF-A6GI69-F1
#
_cell.length_a   1.000
_cell.length_b   1.000
_cell.length_c   1.000
_cell.angle_alpha   90.00
_cell.angle_beta   90.00
_cell.angle_gamma   90.00
#
_symmetry.space_group_name_H-M   'P 1'
#
loop_
_entity.id
_entity.type
_entity.pdbx_description
1 polymer ?
#
loop_
_entity_poly.entity_id
_entity_poly.type
_entity_poly.pdbx_seq_one_letter_code
_entity_poly.pdbx_strand_id
1 'polypeptide(L)'
;MSLNRAFQTLKTSLLLGGIVGFGFGCIISLEPIEPCDSGSNNKLNDEGECECLIGYDWCTDDPADLNCCDDDIGDDDTSSDDEVGTTTGDGDTDTTGDGDTDTTTGDGDTTTGDGDGGTGTLPPDDCAPEEEGFFWCTHDADMGPQGSQLFICSGGAWVEDTVTGDETCQFNGFDFSYGCVDNGVEIQFECGDGSGADCDADAAYCVDDTVISECVWGKETHTDCQYLCDTVGIEGVTYEYGECDDIDPDDVACYCCDSDDPDCPING
;
A
#
# COMPACT_ATOMS: atom_id res chain seq x y z
N MET A 1 29.40 36.32 -29.39
CA MET A 1 30.41 35.39 -28.85
C MET A 1 30.14 35.21 -27.36
N SER A 2 29.98 33.94 -26.98
CA SER A 2 30.17 33.35 -25.65
C SER A 2 29.26 33.71 -24.46
N LEU A 3 28.65 32.62 -23.98
CA LEU A 3 28.09 32.30 -22.66
C LEU A 3 28.96 32.76 -21.46
N ASN A 4 28.33 33.02 -20.30
CA ASN A 4 28.41 32.10 -19.15
C ASN A 4 27.44 32.39 -17.99
N ARG A 5 27.12 31.28 -17.32
CA ARG A 5 26.12 30.94 -16.28
C ARG A 5 26.09 31.82 -15.02
N ALA A 6 24.92 31.87 -14.37
CA ALA A 6 24.77 31.42 -12.98
C ALA A 6 23.29 31.06 -12.72
N PHE A 7 23.08 29.80 -12.34
CA PHE A 7 21.79 29.21 -11.99
C PHE A 7 21.13 29.95 -10.82
N GLN A 8 19.85 30.26 -10.98
CA GLN A 8 18.99 30.73 -9.90
C GLN A 8 18.55 29.55 -9.04
N THR A 9 18.68 29.75 -7.75
CA THR A 9 18.14 28.96 -6.64
C THR A 9 16.64 28.79 -6.82
N LEU A 10 16.19 27.57 -7.12
CA LEU A 10 14.78 27.22 -7.06
C LEU A 10 14.48 26.78 -5.63
N LYS A 11 13.70 27.61 -4.93
CA LYS A 11 12.98 27.22 -3.72
C LYS A 11 11.72 26.49 -4.18
N THR A 12 11.53 25.26 -3.75
CA THR A 12 10.21 24.63 -3.80
C THR A 12 10.02 23.90 -2.48
N SER A 13 9.10 24.43 -1.69
CA SER A 13 8.49 23.73 -0.56
C SER A 13 7.71 22.54 -1.10
N LEU A 14 7.86 21.37 -0.50
CA LEU A 14 6.82 20.34 -0.55
C LEU A 14 6.32 20.10 0.87
N LEU A 15 5.00 20.11 0.97
CA LEU A 15 4.20 20.12 2.17
C LEU A 15 3.15 19.05 1.90
N LEU A 16 3.39 17.83 2.36
CA LEU A 16 2.47 16.70 2.47
C LEU A 16 2.92 16.00 3.76
N GLY A 17 2.11 15.85 4.80
CA GLY A 17 0.75 15.35 4.79
C GLY A 17 0.83 14.07 5.60
N GLY A 18 0.67 14.18 6.92
CA GLY A 18 0.98 13.10 7.84
C GLY A 18 -0.03 11.95 7.77
N ILE A 19 0.50 10.74 7.80
CA ILE A 19 -0.07 9.62 8.54
C ILE A 19 1.10 9.04 9.34
N VAL A 20 0.94 9.06 10.66
CA VAL A 20 1.88 8.51 11.62
C VAL A 20 1.47 7.05 11.79
N GLY A 21 2.12 6.16 11.06
CA GLY A 21 2.15 4.72 11.32
C GLY A 21 3.61 4.34 11.38
N PHE A 22 4.18 4.25 12.58
CA PHE A 22 5.55 3.77 12.78
C PHE A 22 5.59 2.27 12.54
N GLY A 23 5.62 1.87 11.27
CA GLY A 23 6.22 0.62 10.82
C GLY A 23 7.37 1.01 9.91
N PHE A 24 8.60 0.68 10.28
CA PHE A 24 9.82 1.08 9.57
C PHE A 24 10.01 0.30 8.26
N GLY A 25 8.97 0.27 7.42
CA GLY A 25 9.06 -0.15 6.04
C GLY A 25 9.61 0.99 5.20
N CYS A 26 10.68 0.76 4.44
CA CYS A 26 10.98 1.66 3.34
C CYS A 26 10.02 1.35 2.20
N ILE A 27 9.09 2.27 1.95
CA ILE A 27 8.16 2.22 0.82
C ILE A 27 8.96 2.37 -0.48
N ILE A 28 8.98 1.33 -1.30
CA ILE A 28 9.61 1.37 -2.63
C ILE A 28 8.51 1.48 -3.69
N SER A 29 8.41 2.69 -4.25
CA SER A 29 7.64 3.00 -5.45
C SER A 29 8.28 2.38 -6.69
N LEU A 30 7.57 1.48 -7.35
CA LEU A 30 7.92 1.03 -8.70
C LEU A 30 7.12 1.83 -9.73
N GLU A 31 7.41 3.13 -9.88
CA GLU A 31 6.82 3.88 -10.99
C GLU A 31 7.58 3.61 -12.30
N PRO A 32 6.91 3.20 -13.39
CA PRO A 32 7.09 3.91 -14.64
C PRO A 32 6.35 5.26 -14.50
N ILE A 33 7.07 6.39 -14.58
CA ILE A 33 6.47 7.73 -14.56
C ILE A 33 5.52 7.84 -15.77
N GLU A 34 4.25 7.50 -15.58
CA GLU A 34 3.21 7.55 -16.61
C GLU A 34 2.52 8.92 -16.53
N PRO A 35 2.31 9.61 -17.66
CA PRO A 35 1.76 10.96 -17.71
C PRO A 35 0.32 11.11 -17.20
N CYS A 36 -0.31 10.02 -16.73
CA CYS A 36 -1.71 9.99 -16.28
C CYS A 36 -1.89 9.79 -14.76
N ASP A 37 -0.80 9.71 -13.98
CA ASP A 37 -0.79 9.46 -12.53
C ASP A 37 -1.60 10.42 -11.65
N SER A 38 -1.97 11.60 -12.16
CA SER A 38 -2.66 12.60 -11.34
C SER A 38 -4.17 12.38 -11.19
N GLY A 39 -4.74 11.26 -11.65
CA GLY A 39 -6.17 11.00 -11.51
C GLY A 39 -6.53 9.52 -11.46
N SER A 40 -7.74 9.22 -11.00
CA SER A 40 -8.26 7.85 -10.86
C SER A 40 -8.98 7.34 -12.11
N ASN A 41 -8.94 6.02 -12.35
CA ASN A 41 -9.64 5.31 -13.42
C ASN A 41 -9.32 5.79 -14.86
N ASN A 42 -8.08 6.21 -15.10
CA ASN A 42 -7.58 6.58 -16.42
C ASN A 42 -6.38 5.70 -16.83
N LYS A 43 -5.98 5.77 -18.10
CA LYS A 43 -4.77 5.13 -18.65
C LYS A 43 -4.21 5.90 -19.84
N LEU A 44 -3.00 5.59 -20.27
CA LEU A 44 -2.47 6.02 -21.56
C LEU A 44 -3.04 5.20 -22.72
N ASN A 45 -3.40 5.89 -23.82
CA ASN A 45 -3.74 5.25 -25.09
C ASN A 45 -2.52 5.09 -26.02
N ASP A 46 -2.71 4.41 -27.16
CA ASP A 46 -1.67 4.17 -28.18
C ASP A 46 -1.02 5.46 -28.74
N GLU A 47 -1.68 6.60 -28.58
CA GLU A 47 -1.21 7.92 -29.04
C GLU A 47 -0.45 8.69 -27.96
N GLY A 48 -0.35 8.14 -26.74
CA GLY A 48 0.28 8.78 -25.59
C GLY A 48 -0.59 9.84 -24.92
N GLU A 49 -1.91 9.77 -25.10
CA GLU A 49 -2.90 10.64 -24.44
C GLU A 49 -3.62 9.88 -23.33
N CYS A 50 -3.95 10.56 -22.23
CA CYS A 50 -4.73 9.95 -21.15
C CYS A 50 -6.19 9.77 -21.58
N GLU A 51 -6.76 8.60 -21.36
CA GLU A 51 -8.16 8.26 -21.58
C GLU A 51 -8.74 7.56 -20.35
N CYS A 52 -10.05 7.73 -20.11
CA CYS A 52 -10.74 7.00 -19.06
C CYS A 52 -10.83 5.50 -19.40
N LEU A 53 -10.80 4.66 -18.36
CA LEU A 53 -11.08 3.24 -18.49
C LEU A 53 -12.52 3.02 -18.99
N ILE A 54 -12.76 1.87 -19.62
CA ILE A 54 -14.10 1.54 -20.15
C ILE A 54 -15.12 1.54 -19.01
N GLY A 55 -16.22 2.28 -19.18
CA GLY A 55 -17.27 2.44 -18.17
C GLY A 55 -17.11 3.68 -17.29
N TYR A 56 -16.11 4.51 -17.57
CA TYR A 56 -15.86 5.78 -16.90
C TYR A 56 -15.79 6.91 -17.92
N ASP A 57 -16.20 8.11 -17.51
CA ASP A 57 -16.02 9.36 -18.25
C ASP A 57 -15.35 10.40 -17.36
N TRP A 58 -14.80 11.46 -17.97
CA TRP A 58 -14.12 12.51 -17.21
C TRP A 58 -15.07 13.16 -16.22
N CYS A 59 -14.69 13.20 -14.95
CA CYS A 59 -15.50 13.81 -13.90
C CYS A 59 -15.79 15.29 -14.17
N THR A 60 -14.89 15.97 -14.89
CA THR A 60 -14.98 17.39 -15.22
C THR A 60 -14.45 17.68 -16.63
N ASP A 61 -14.82 18.84 -17.19
CA ASP A 61 -14.26 19.33 -18.45
C ASP A 61 -12.84 19.95 -18.30
N ASP A 62 -12.24 19.93 -17.10
CA ASP A 62 -10.92 20.50 -16.87
C ASP A 62 -9.83 19.53 -17.36
N PRO A 63 -9.06 19.86 -18.41
CA PRO A 63 -8.04 18.96 -18.95
C PRO A 63 -6.84 18.72 -18.01
N ALA A 64 -6.77 19.42 -16.87
CA ALA A 64 -5.80 19.15 -15.81
C ALA A 64 -6.32 18.20 -14.73
N ASP A 65 -7.63 17.93 -14.70
CA ASP A 65 -8.28 17.00 -13.79
C ASP A 65 -8.43 15.65 -14.48
N LEU A 66 -7.53 14.72 -14.17
CA LEU A 66 -7.50 13.40 -14.80
C LEU A 66 -8.39 12.37 -14.08
N ASN A 67 -9.33 12.80 -13.23
CA ASN A 67 -10.23 11.87 -12.56
C ASN A 67 -11.35 11.42 -13.50
N CYS A 68 -11.54 10.11 -13.59
CA CYS A 68 -12.64 9.48 -14.31
C CYS A 68 -13.67 8.94 -13.30
N CYS A 69 -14.93 9.29 -13.51
CA CYS A 69 -16.08 8.96 -12.69
C CYS A 69 -16.88 7.87 -13.39
N ASP A 70 -17.54 6.99 -12.62
CA ASP A 70 -18.43 5.97 -13.19
C ASP A 70 -19.42 6.67 -14.11
N ASP A 71 -19.51 6.19 -15.35
CA ASP A 71 -20.63 6.51 -16.22
C ASP A 71 -21.87 5.90 -15.55
N ASP A 72 -22.55 6.69 -14.71
CA ASP A 72 -23.93 6.40 -14.40
C ASP A 72 -24.66 6.38 -15.75
N ILE A 73 -24.84 5.17 -16.28
CA ILE A 73 -25.75 4.83 -17.36
C ILE A 73 -27.15 5.26 -16.87
N GLY A 74 -27.44 6.54 -16.98
CA GLY A 74 -28.49 7.17 -16.18
C GLY A 74 -28.89 8.58 -16.58
N ASP A 75 -28.07 9.36 -17.29
CA ASP A 75 -28.50 10.65 -17.83
C ASP A 75 -28.82 10.57 -19.33
N ASP A 76 -29.96 9.94 -19.60
CA ASP A 76 -30.74 10.22 -20.81
C ASP A 76 -31.20 11.68 -20.73
N ASP A 77 -30.45 12.52 -21.45
CA ASP A 77 -30.73 13.92 -21.70
C ASP A 77 -32.06 14.05 -22.49
N THR A 78 -33.20 13.85 -21.81
CA THR A 78 -34.54 14.13 -22.34
C THR A 78 -35.30 15.06 -21.41
N SER A 79 -35.15 16.36 -21.69
CA SER A 79 -36.18 17.36 -21.43
C SER A 79 -37.52 16.90 -22.03
N SER A 80 -38.54 16.62 -21.20
CA SER A 80 -39.95 16.85 -21.52
C SER A 80 -40.86 16.70 -20.28
N ASP A 81 -41.76 17.67 -20.18
CA ASP A 81 -42.76 17.90 -19.15
C ASP A 81 -43.82 16.78 -18.98
N ASP A 82 -44.43 16.77 -17.79
CA ASP A 82 -45.82 16.37 -17.47
C ASP A 82 -46.31 14.93 -17.80
N GLU A 83 -46.56 14.10 -16.78
CA GLU A 83 -47.92 13.93 -16.21
C GLU A 83 -47.99 12.80 -15.15
N VAL A 84 -48.91 13.04 -14.22
CA VAL A 84 -49.37 12.20 -13.11
C VAL A 84 -50.05 10.92 -13.59
N GLY A 85 -49.73 9.77 -13.00
CA GLY A 85 -50.45 8.51 -13.24
C GLY A 85 -50.26 7.44 -12.16
N THR A 86 -51.04 7.51 -11.08
CA THR A 86 -51.22 6.44 -10.10
C THR A 86 -51.87 5.20 -10.72
N THR A 87 -51.33 3.99 -10.50
CA THR A 87 -52.16 2.77 -10.38
C THR A 87 -51.54 1.75 -9.43
N THR A 88 -52.42 1.26 -8.55
CA THR A 88 -52.29 0.20 -7.55
C THR A 88 -52.30 -1.18 -8.20
N GLY A 89 -51.53 -2.13 -7.68
CA GLY A 89 -51.60 -3.54 -8.09
C GLY A 89 -51.02 -4.47 -7.02
N ASP A 90 -51.90 -4.94 -6.12
CA ASP A 90 -51.66 -6.05 -5.20
C ASP A 90 -51.47 -7.35 -5.99
N GLY A 91 -50.47 -8.16 -5.60
CA GLY A 91 -50.17 -9.45 -6.23
C GLY A 91 -49.38 -10.36 -5.30
N ASP A 92 -50.06 -10.86 -4.28
CA ASP A 92 -49.63 -11.88 -3.32
C ASP A 92 -49.52 -13.26 -4.01
N THR A 93 -48.40 -13.98 -3.86
CA THR A 93 -48.36 -15.45 -4.04
C THR A 93 -47.16 -16.08 -3.35
N ASP A 94 -47.42 -16.67 -2.18
CA ASP A 94 -46.63 -17.73 -1.53
C ASP A 94 -46.44 -18.94 -2.46
N THR A 95 -45.22 -19.48 -2.57
CA THR A 95 -45.00 -20.94 -2.58
C THR A 95 -43.57 -21.29 -2.12
N THR A 96 -43.51 -22.15 -1.12
CA THR A 96 -42.35 -22.81 -0.52
C THR A 96 -41.60 -23.75 -1.47
N GLY A 97 -40.29 -23.90 -1.28
CA GLY A 97 -39.49 -24.92 -1.95
C GLY A 97 -38.09 -25.04 -1.36
N ASP A 98 -37.94 -25.89 -0.34
CA ASP A 98 -36.67 -26.39 0.17
C ASP A 98 -35.91 -27.17 -0.93
N GLY A 99 -34.62 -26.88 -1.07
CA GLY A 99 -33.75 -27.52 -2.07
C GLY A 99 -32.29 -27.52 -1.62
N ASP A 100 -32.00 -28.32 -0.58
CA ASP A 100 -30.66 -28.80 -0.27
C ASP A 100 -29.98 -29.35 -1.53
N THR A 101 -28.85 -28.76 -1.91
CA THR A 101 -27.84 -29.47 -2.70
C THR A 101 -26.47 -29.22 -2.11
N ASP A 102 -26.11 -30.11 -1.19
CA ASP A 102 -24.76 -30.39 -0.73
C ASP A 102 -23.96 -30.99 -1.91
N THR A 103 -22.88 -30.32 -2.32
CA THR A 103 -21.79 -30.96 -3.06
C THR A 103 -20.46 -30.31 -2.66
N THR A 104 -19.75 -31.05 -1.82
CA THR A 104 -18.42 -30.87 -1.25
C THR A 104 -17.26 -30.84 -2.26
N THR A 105 -16.10 -30.36 -1.78
CA THR A 105 -14.68 -30.58 -2.18
C THR A 105 -14.10 -29.56 -3.18
N GLY A 106 -13.00 -28.82 -2.98
CA GLY A 106 -11.86 -28.68 -2.04
C GLY A 106 -10.92 -27.63 -2.71
N ASP A 107 -9.95 -26.92 -2.14
CA ASP A 107 -9.13 -26.95 -0.93
C ASP A 107 -9.06 -25.49 -0.41
N GLY A 108 -9.04 -25.15 0.88
CA GLY A 108 -8.26 -25.79 1.92
C GLY A 108 -6.89 -25.13 2.08
N ASP A 109 -6.79 -23.80 2.09
CA ASP A 109 -5.71 -23.13 2.83
C ASP A 109 -6.30 -22.32 3.98
N THR A 110 -6.08 -22.85 5.17
CA THR A 110 -6.33 -22.19 6.45
C THR A 110 -4.97 -21.73 6.96
N THR A 111 -4.59 -20.51 6.65
CA THR A 111 -3.55 -19.80 7.39
C THR A 111 -4.21 -19.19 8.62
N THR A 112 -4.12 -19.94 9.71
CA THR A 112 -4.30 -19.44 11.07
C THR A 112 -3.16 -18.47 11.38
N GLY A 113 -3.47 -17.18 11.40
CA GLY A 113 -2.65 -16.13 11.99
C GLY A 113 -3.58 -14.97 12.34
N ASP A 114 -3.77 -14.73 13.63
CA ASP A 114 -4.67 -13.71 14.20
C ASP A 114 -4.13 -12.28 13.98
N GLY A 115 -3.99 -11.86 12.72
CA GLY A 115 -3.77 -10.48 12.32
C GLY A 115 -4.97 -9.98 11.54
N ASP A 116 -5.59 -8.89 12.00
CA ASP A 116 -6.83 -8.28 11.47
C ASP A 116 -6.64 -7.64 10.07
N GLY A 117 -5.71 -8.15 9.25
CA GLY A 117 -5.55 -7.79 7.85
C GLY A 117 -6.76 -8.32 7.09
N GLY A 118 -7.60 -7.40 6.61
CA GLY A 118 -8.74 -7.77 5.76
C GLY A 118 -8.25 -8.63 4.58
N THR A 119 -9.08 -9.53 4.06
CA THR A 119 -8.67 -10.46 2.98
C THR A 119 -8.36 -9.77 1.63
N GLY A 120 -8.20 -8.45 1.61
CA GLY A 120 -7.99 -7.64 0.43
C GLY A 120 -9.09 -7.76 -0.64
N THR A 121 -8.89 -7.08 -1.75
CA THR A 121 -9.67 -7.22 -2.98
C THR A 121 -8.88 -8.07 -3.97
N LEU A 122 -9.40 -9.27 -4.26
CA LEU A 122 -8.82 -10.12 -5.30
C LEU A 122 -8.97 -9.47 -6.67
N PRO A 123 -8.01 -9.69 -7.59
CA PRO A 123 -8.18 -9.26 -8.97
C PRO A 123 -9.38 -9.98 -9.62
N PRO A 124 -9.91 -9.45 -10.73
CA PRO A 124 -10.87 -10.16 -11.58
C PRO A 124 -10.35 -11.55 -12.02
N ASP A 125 -11.24 -12.43 -12.50
CA ASP A 125 -10.86 -13.78 -12.93
C ASP A 125 -9.88 -13.77 -14.12
N ASP A 126 -9.96 -12.76 -14.98
CA ASP A 126 -9.14 -12.57 -16.17
C ASP A 126 -8.53 -11.16 -16.22
N CYS A 127 -7.46 -11.02 -17.01
CA CYS A 127 -6.87 -9.74 -17.34
C CYS A 127 -6.89 -9.51 -18.85
N ALA A 128 -7.05 -8.25 -19.25
CA ALA A 128 -7.08 -7.87 -20.65
C ALA A 128 -5.67 -7.96 -21.28
N PRO A 129 -5.54 -8.19 -22.59
CA PRO A 129 -4.23 -8.26 -23.25
C PRO A 129 -3.38 -6.99 -23.10
N GLU A 130 -4.01 -5.83 -22.94
CA GLU A 130 -3.34 -4.56 -22.66
C GLU A 130 -2.76 -4.46 -21.24
N GLU A 131 -3.24 -5.28 -20.30
CA GLU A 131 -2.76 -5.35 -18.92
C GLU A 131 -1.60 -6.35 -18.77
N GLU A 132 -1.14 -6.99 -19.85
CA GLU A 132 -0.07 -7.99 -19.78
C GLU A 132 1.21 -7.39 -19.15
N GLY A 133 1.64 -7.98 -18.03
CA GLY A 133 2.77 -7.50 -17.23
C GLY A 133 2.42 -6.46 -16.17
N PHE A 134 1.16 -6.06 -16.04
CA PHE A 134 0.71 -5.19 -14.96
C PHE A 134 0.59 -5.98 -13.66
N PHE A 135 0.73 -5.28 -12.55
CA PHE A 135 0.60 -5.84 -11.21
C PHE A 135 -0.73 -5.47 -10.58
N TRP A 136 -1.22 -6.34 -9.70
CA TRP A 136 -2.38 -6.09 -8.84
C TRP A 136 -2.00 -6.45 -7.40
N CYS A 137 -2.25 -5.55 -6.46
CA CYS A 137 -2.11 -5.84 -5.05
C CYS A 137 -3.49 -5.99 -4.40
N THR A 138 -3.66 -6.98 -3.52
CA THR A 138 -4.96 -7.16 -2.87
C THR A 138 -5.26 -6.12 -1.80
N HIS A 139 -4.25 -5.47 -1.23
CA HIS A 139 -4.43 -4.50 -0.15
C HIS A 139 -4.29 -3.08 -0.66
N ASP A 140 -5.17 -2.19 -0.20
CA ASP A 140 -4.98 -0.76 -0.38
C ASP A 140 -4.08 -0.17 0.73
N ALA A 141 -3.72 1.10 0.59
CA ALA A 141 -2.88 1.80 1.57
C ALA A 141 -3.49 1.85 3.00
N ASP A 142 -4.81 1.81 3.15
CA ASP A 142 -5.47 1.83 4.47
C ASP A 142 -5.41 0.47 5.17
N MET A 143 -5.33 -0.63 4.40
CA MET A 143 -5.19 -1.99 4.94
C MET A 143 -3.76 -2.33 5.36
N GLY A 144 -2.75 -1.71 4.75
CA GLY A 144 -1.33 -2.00 4.98
C GLY A 144 -0.85 -3.29 4.30
N PRO A 145 0.44 -3.63 4.40
CA PRO A 145 1.05 -4.71 3.61
C PRO A 145 0.77 -6.12 4.16
N GLN A 146 0.39 -6.25 5.43
CA GLN A 146 0.28 -7.54 6.11
C GLN A 146 -0.78 -8.45 5.45
N GLY A 147 -0.35 -9.60 4.95
CA GLY A 147 -1.27 -10.58 4.34
C GLY A 147 -1.71 -10.22 2.92
N SER A 148 -1.11 -9.19 2.33
CA SER A 148 -1.33 -8.84 0.92
C SER A 148 -0.79 -9.92 -0.02
N GLN A 149 -1.44 -10.01 -1.18
CA GLN A 149 -1.03 -10.88 -2.27
C GLN A 149 -0.79 -10.01 -3.50
N LEU A 150 0.31 -10.27 -4.19
CA LEU A 150 0.66 -9.64 -5.44
C LEU A 150 0.31 -10.58 -6.58
N PHE A 151 -0.32 -10.06 -7.62
CA PHE A 151 -0.60 -10.78 -8.85
C PHE A 151 0.03 -10.04 -10.03
N ILE A 152 0.43 -10.79 -11.06
CA ILE A 152 0.86 -10.26 -12.35
C ILE A 152 -0.06 -10.81 -13.44
N CYS A 153 -0.50 -9.95 -14.35
CA CYS A 153 -1.24 -10.38 -15.52
C CYS A 153 -0.30 -11.09 -16.49
N SER A 154 -0.53 -12.38 -16.72
CA SER A 154 0.22 -13.15 -17.71
C SER A 154 -0.65 -14.11 -18.50
N GLY A 155 -0.63 -13.96 -19.82
CA GLY A 155 -1.40 -14.79 -20.74
C GLY A 155 -2.90 -14.61 -20.60
N GLY A 156 -3.36 -13.42 -20.20
CA GLY A 156 -4.78 -13.11 -19.97
C GLY A 156 -5.36 -13.65 -18.66
N ALA A 157 -4.51 -14.03 -17.70
CA ALA A 157 -4.91 -14.41 -16.35
C ALA A 157 -4.02 -13.74 -15.30
N TRP A 158 -4.61 -13.39 -14.16
CA TRP A 158 -3.86 -12.96 -12.98
C TRP A 158 -3.22 -14.17 -12.32
N VAL A 159 -1.89 -14.15 -12.20
CA VAL A 159 -1.10 -15.20 -11.58
C VAL A 159 -0.42 -14.62 -10.34
N GLU A 160 -0.57 -15.28 -9.20
CA GLU A 160 0.08 -14.86 -7.97
C GLU A 160 1.61 -14.84 -8.15
N ASP A 161 2.21 -13.71 -7.80
CA ASP A 161 3.65 -13.47 -7.84
C ASP A 161 4.17 -13.35 -6.40
N THR A 162 4.81 -14.42 -5.94
CA THR A 162 5.35 -14.50 -4.57
C THR A 162 6.82 -14.12 -4.48
N VAL A 163 7.42 -13.55 -5.54
CA VAL A 163 8.88 -13.38 -5.64
C VAL A 163 9.26 -11.92 -5.88
N THR A 164 8.51 -11.19 -6.70
CA THR A 164 8.86 -9.83 -7.11
C THR A 164 9.00 -8.86 -5.93
N GLY A 165 8.15 -8.98 -4.91
CA GLY A 165 8.25 -8.14 -3.71
C GLY A 165 9.58 -8.29 -2.99
N ASP A 166 9.96 -9.53 -2.63
CA ASP A 166 11.23 -9.84 -1.96
C ASP A 166 12.44 -9.46 -2.83
N GLU A 167 12.43 -9.78 -4.13
CA GLU A 167 13.54 -9.42 -5.03
C GLU A 167 13.72 -7.91 -5.14
N THR A 168 12.62 -7.14 -5.15
CA THR A 168 12.65 -5.68 -5.19
C THR A 168 13.22 -5.11 -3.89
N CYS A 169 12.77 -5.60 -2.74
CA CYS A 169 13.30 -5.18 -1.45
C CYS A 169 14.79 -5.51 -1.30
N GLN A 170 15.19 -6.73 -1.68
CA GLN A 170 16.59 -7.17 -1.65
C GLN A 170 17.49 -6.38 -2.60
N PHE A 171 16.99 -6.00 -3.77
CA PHE A 171 17.73 -5.15 -4.69
C PHE A 171 18.05 -3.78 -4.07
N ASN A 172 17.18 -3.28 -3.19
CA ASN A 172 17.34 -2.01 -2.50
C ASN A 172 18.07 -2.12 -1.15
N GLY A 173 18.50 -3.32 -0.77
CA GLY A 173 19.34 -3.57 0.39
C GLY A 173 18.59 -4.02 1.65
N PHE A 174 17.29 -4.27 1.55
CA PHE A 174 16.48 -4.86 2.62
C PHE A 174 16.53 -6.38 2.58
N ASP A 175 16.14 -7.05 3.66
CA ASP A 175 16.18 -8.51 3.71
C ASP A 175 14.93 -9.17 3.08
N PHE A 176 13.75 -8.56 3.26
CA PHE A 176 12.46 -9.12 2.82
C PHE A 176 11.38 -8.05 2.54
N SER A 177 10.26 -8.47 1.96
CA SER A 177 9.04 -7.66 1.81
C SER A 177 7.97 -8.08 2.83
N TYR A 178 7.33 -7.10 3.47
CA TYR A 178 6.11 -7.34 4.26
C TYR A 178 4.90 -7.67 3.38
N GLY A 179 4.96 -7.28 2.12
CA GLY A 179 3.85 -7.33 1.18
C GLY A 179 3.80 -6.11 0.28
N CYS A 180 2.69 -5.99 -0.44
CA CYS A 180 2.37 -4.85 -1.30
C CYS A 180 1.22 -4.02 -0.74
N VAL A 181 1.13 -2.77 -1.17
CA VAL A 181 -0.06 -1.91 -1.00
C VAL A 181 -0.32 -1.16 -2.31
N ASP A 182 -1.59 -1.06 -2.69
CA ASP A 182 -2.05 -0.18 -3.77
C ASP A 182 -2.49 1.16 -3.16
N ASN A 183 -1.79 2.24 -3.49
CA ASN A 183 -2.11 3.58 -3.00
C ASN A 183 -3.07 4.35 -3.93
N GLY A 184 -3.60 3.71 -4.97
CA GLY A 184 -4.45 4.29 -6.00
C GLY A 184 -3.70 4.99 -7.14
N VAL A 185 -2.36 5.03 -7.08
CA VAL A 185 -1.46 5.54 -8.11
C VAL A 185 -0.52 4.43 -8.58
N GLU A 186 0.09 3.72 -7.64
CA GLU A 186 1.03 2.64 -7.91
C GLU A 186 0.98 1.56 -6.82
N ILE A 187 1.58 0.41 -7.13
CA ILE A 187 1.85 -0.63 -6.15
C ILE A 187 3.19 -0.37 -5.49
N GLN A 188 3.15 -0.24 -4.18
CA GLN A 188 4.33 -0.04 -3.35
C GLN A 188 4.64 -1.30 -2.56
N PHE A 189 5.92 -1.61 -2.43
CA PHE A 189 6.38 -2.66 -1.54
C PHE A 189 6.88 -2.05 -0.24
N GLU A 190 6.40 -2.59 0.86
CA GLU A 190 6.92 -2.29 2.20
C GLU A 190 8.04 -3.29 2.49
N CYS A 191 9.25 -2.78 2.67
CA CYS A 191 10.45 -3.60 2.84
C CYS A 191 10.95 -3.59 4.28
N GLY A 192 11.39 -4.74 4.79
CA GLY A 192 11.92 -4.90 6.14
C GLY A 192 13.33 -5.50 6.17
N ASP A 193 14.05 -5.18 7.23
CA ASP A 193 15.32 -5.81 7.60
C ASP A 193 15.08 -6.87 8.67
N GLY A 194 15.88 -7.93 8.70
CA GLY A 194 15.77 -9.03 9.67
C GLY A 194 15.41 -10.38 9.05
N SER A 195 14.77 -11.25 9.84
CA SER A 195 14.54 -12.64 9.42
C SER A 195 13.33 -12.80 8.50
N GLY A 196 12.35 -11.88 8.57
CA GLY A 196 11.07 -11.99 7.87
C GLY A 196 10.25 -13.24 8.27
N ALA A 197 10.62 -13.90 9.38
CA ALA A 197 9.87 -15.02 9.90
C ALA A 197 8.56 -14.55 10.54
N ASP A 198 7.54 -15.40 10.53
CA ASP A 198 6.30 -15.11 11.25
C ASP A 198 6.59 -14.98 12.75
N CYS A 199 6.02 -13.95 13.38
CA CYS A 199 6.20 -13.73 14.81
C CYS A 199 5.45 -14.79 15.63
N ASP A 200 6.16 -15.43 16.58
CA ASP A 200 5.54 -16.32 17.58
C ASP A 200 5.05 -15.54 18.83
N ALA A 201 5.52 -14.30 19.03
CA ALA A 201 5.15 -13.41 20.15
C ALA A 201 5.37 -11.93 19.80
N ASP A 202 4.58 -11.04 20.40
CA ASP A 202 4.63 -9.58 20.18
C ASP A 202 5.74 -8.86 21.00
N ALA A 203 6.59 -9.60 21.71
CA ALA A 203 7.59 -9.00 22.60
C ALA A 203 8.85 -8.63 21.82
N ALA A 204 9.16 -7.33 21.79
CA ALA A 204 10.43 -6.83 21.28
C ALA A 204 11.60 -7.30 22.15
N TYR A 205 12.77 -7.49 21.56
CA TYR A 205 13.99 -7.88 22.27
C TYR A 205 15.25 -7.31 21.59
N CYS A 206 16.29 -7.04 22.38
CA CYS A 206 17.57 -6.61 21.82
C CYS A 206 18.32 -7.81 21.22
N VAL A 207 18.63 -7.73 19.92
CA VAL A 207 19.49 -8.69 19.23
C VAL A 207 20.95 -8.45 19.63
N ASP A 208 21.33 -7.17 19.70
CA ASP A 208 22.58 -6.67 20.23
C ASP A 208 22.40 -5.25 20.79
N ASP A 209 23.50 -4.59 21.16
CA ASP A 209 23.49 -3.26 21.80
C ASP A 209 22.85 -2.17 20.90
N THR A 210 22.77 -2.38 19.59
CA THR A 210 22.27 -1.38 18.61
C THR A 210 21.07 -1.85 17.81
N VAL A 211 20.76 -3.14 17.81
CA VAL A 211 19.68 -3.72 17.00
C VAL A 211 18.57 -4.24 17.89
N ILE A 212 17.37 -3.69 17.71
CA ILE A 212 16.13 -4.22 18.30
C ILE A 212 15.45 -5.15 17.29
N SER A 213 14.91 -6.26 17.77
CA SER A 213 13.99 -7.10 17.03
C SER A 213 12.57 -6.87 17.54
N GLU A 214 11.65 -6.63 16.62
CA GLU A 214 10.24 -6.37 16.90
C GLU A 214 9.34 -7.05 15.87
N CYS A 215 8.06 -7.19 16.21
CA CYS A 215 7.08 -7.72 15.28
C CYS A 215 6.38 -6.59 14.55
N VAL A 216 6.65 -6.44 13.25
CA VAL A 216 6.02 -5.45 12.39
C VAL A 216 5.26 -6.20 11.31
N TRP A 217 3.96 -5.91 11.15
CA TRP A 217 3.11 -6.57 10.17
C TRP A 217 3.12 -8.12 10.27
N GLY A 218 3.26 -8.65 11.48
CA GLY A 218 3.33 -10.10 11.74
C GLY A 218 4.66 -10.76 11.36
N LYS A 219 5.68 -9.96 11.00
CA LYS A 219 7.02 -10.43 10.61
C LYS A 219 8.09 -9.91 11.56
N GLU A 220 9.03 -10.78 11.92
CA GLU A 220 10.21 -10.41 12.71
C GLU A 220 11.09 -9.43 11.92
N THR A 221 11.22 -8.24 12.47
CA THR A 221 11.92 -7.10 11.88
C THR A 221 13.06 -6.68 12.79
N HIS A 222 14.20 -6.32 12.21
CA HIS A 222 15.36 -5.79 12.92
C HIS A 222 15.50 -4.31 12.59
N THR A 223 15.53 -3.47 13.62
CA THR A 223 15.69 -2.02 13.50
C THR A 223 17.02 -1.63 14.14
N ASP A 224 17.89 -0.94 13.39
CA ASP A 224 19.11 -0.35 13.92
C ASP A 224 18.76 0.94 14.68
N CYS A 225 18.87 0.90 16.00
CA CYS A 225 18.56 2.02 16.89
C CYS A 225 19.47 3.22 16.65
N GLN A 226 20.74 3.03 16.28
CA GLN A 226 21.64 4.14 15.98
C GLN A 226 21.15 4.89 14.72
N TYR A 227 20.84 4.16 13.65
CA TYR A 227 20.27 4.75 12.43
C TYR A 227 18.90 5.39 12.66
N LEU A 228 18.04 4.72 13.43
CA LEU A 228 16.74 5.26 13.81
C LEU A 228 16.89 6.60 14.53
N CYS A 229 17.76 6.67 15.54
CA CYS A 229 17.96 7.86 16.34
C CYS A 229 18.62 8.98 15.54
N ASP A 230 19.65 8.69 14.74
CA ASP A 230 20.47 9.73 14.09
C ASP A 230 19.97 10.23 12.73
N THR A 231 19.25 9.38 11.99
CA THR A 231 18.85 9.66 10.60
C THR A 231 17.36 9.86 10.47
N VAL A 232 16.56 8.97 11.08
CA VAL A 232 15.09 9.04 11.00
C VAL A 232 14.55 10.02 12.05
N GLY A 233 15.05 9.90 13.27
CA GLY A 233 14.61 10.65 14.43
C GLY A 233 13.29 10.16 15.02
N ILE A 234 13.07 10.47 16.30
CA ILE A 234 11.81 10.24 17.00
C ILE A 234 11.02 11.55 17.00
N GLU A 235 9.77 11.50 16.50
CA GLU A 235 8.91 12.68 16.36
C GLU A 235 9.57 13.85 15.56
N GLY A 236 10.45 13.51 14.61
CA GLY A 236 11.19 14.46 13.79
C GLY A 236 12.40 15.10 14.47
N VAL A 237 12.83 14.57 15.62
CA VAL A 237 14.05 14.98 16.33
C VAL A 237 15.10 13.87 16.16
N THR A 238 16.25 14.23 15.63
CA THR A 238 17.42 13.34 15.51
C THR A 238 18.31 13.47 16.74
N TYR A 239 18.98 12.38 17.10
CA TYR A 239 19.85 12.28 18.26
C TYR A 239 21.24 11.77 17.85
N GLU A 240 22.26 12.08 18.63
CA GLU A 240 23.63 11.65 18.32
C GLU A 240 23.90 10.17 18.58
N TYR A 241 23.10 9.54 19.45
CA TYR A 241 23.28 8.15 19.86
C TYR A 241 21.95 7.40 19.89
N GLY A 242 22.00 6.12 19.51
CA GLY A 242 20.91 5.18 19.66
C GLY A 242 21.40 3.80 20.08
N GLU A 243 20.75 3.21 21.08
CA GLU A 243 20.99 1.84 21.53
C GLU A 243 19.67 1.12 21.78
N CYS A 244 19.72 -0.21 21.78
CA CYS A 244 18.59 -1.01 22.23
C CYS A 244 18.60 -1.06 23.76
N ASP A 245 17.55 -0.55 24.40
CA ASP A 245 17.40 -0.56 25.86
C ASP A 245 16.50 -1.72 26.28
N ASP A 246 17.08 -2.68 27.02
CA ASP A 246 16.40 -3.82 27.64
C ASP A 246 16.39 -3.78 29.17
N ILE A 247 16.64 -2.59 29.78
CA ILE A 247 16.64 -2.43 31.24
C ILE A 247 15.31 -2.86 31.86
N ASP A 248 14.20 -2.56 31.20
CA ASP A 248 12.88 -3.09 31.53
C ASP A 248 12.48 -4.16 30.48
N PRO A 249 12.40 -5.45 30.85
CA PRO A 249 12.06 -6.51 29.90
C PRO A 249 10.63 -6.42 29.36
N ASP A 250 9.77 -5.61 29.98
CA ASP A 250 8.40 -5.37 29.51
C ASP A 250 8.30 -4.10 28.61
N ASP A 251 9.40 -3.37 28.40
CA ASP A 251 9.45 -2.11 27.63
C ASP A 251 10.77 -1.99 26.83
N VAL A 252 11.09 -3.03 26.05
CA VAL A 252 12.28 -3.02 25.18
C VAL A 252 12.05 -2.07 24.00
N ALA A 253 12.91 -1.07 23.86
CA ALA A 253 12.79 -0.03 22.83
C ALA A 253 14.15 0.56 22.43
N CYS A 254 14.20 1.31 21.33
CA CYS A 254 15.37 2.12 21.02
C CYS A 254 15.44 3.34 21.93
N TYR A 255 16.53 3.46 22.68
CA TYR A 255 16.86 4.62 23.49
C TYR A 255 17.73 5.60 22.70
N CYS A 256 17.22 6.81 22.50
CA CYS A 256 17.93 7.90 21.82
C CYS A 256 18.34 8.99 22.80
N CYS A 257 19.58 9.48 22.70
CA CYS A 257 20.07 10.60 23.53
C CYS A 257 21.18 11.39 22.85
N ASP A 258 21.38 12.63 23.32
CA ASP A 258 22.46 13.51 22.86
C ASP A 258 23.64 13.53 23.85
N SER A 259 24.81 13.95 23.39
CA SER A 259 26.00 14.09 24.25
C SER A 259 25.84 15.10 25.39
N ASP A 260 24.89 16.03 25.29
CA ASP A 260 24.60 16.96 26.36
C ASP A 260 23.69 16.36 27.46
N ASP A 261 23.13 15.17 27.26
CA ASP A 261 22.26 14.50 28.24
C ASP A 261 23.07 13.75 29.31
N PRO A 262 22.88 14.06 30.60
CA PRO A 262 23.75 13.56 31.67
C PRO A 262 23.66 12.05 31.90
N ASP A 263 22.56 11.43 31.47
CA ASP A 263 22.30 9.99 31.61
C ASP A 263 22.58 9.22 30.32
N CYS A 264 23.07 9.88 29.26
CA CYS A 264 23.37 9.24 27.98
C CYS A 264 24.64 8.36 28.09
N PRO A 265 24.61 7.08 27.67
CA PRO A 265 25.72 6.13 27.79
C PRO A 265 27.05 6.61 27.20
N ILE A 266 27.01 7.45 26.16
CA ILE A 266 28.21 8.02 25.53
C ILE A 266 29.03 8.94 26.45
N ASN A 267 28.44 9.37 27.57
CA ASN A 267 29.09 10.19 28.58
C ASN A 267 29.83 9.38 29.66
N GLY A 268 29.72 8.04 29.64
CA GLY A 268 30.22 7.09 30.64
C GLY A 268 31.57 6.44 30.34
#